data_AF-A0A0D7AUX6-F1
#
_entry.id   AF-A0A0D7AUX6-F1
#
_cell.length_a   1.000
_cell.length_b   1.000
_cell.length_c   1.000
_cell.angle_alpha   90.00
_cell.angle_beta   90.00
_cell.angle_gamma   90.00
#
_symmetry.space_group_name_H-M   'P 1'
#
loop_
_entity.id
_entity.type
_entity.pdbx_description
1 polymer ?
#
loop_
_entity_poly.entity_id
_entity_poly.type
_entity_poly.pdbx_seq_one_letter_code
_entity_poly.pdbx_strand_id
1 'polypeptide(L)'
;MFGMPKEYLLHTEPTRVLILHQIASGIRHGEFTRRTHEPWNKVHLQRSLTFSFDTQQLCFRPCDEVIEAILEVYRHNAACASLESRVRLDEVPLLCLSVECSLEVDRKLIQYPIFTKHPDSGTITNHLYPYTTLPRFTLRSADPGLLSIIAQHVSRLILKSVPPAELIPDRISQIPELWASAGFRQHTKGFWDEFATDLHTSRHPPNNQPRTSGKRKRTDDTTLPKPAKRARGCTTPEPTCDRRRHRVRAPARQLEYSGDRTRTARQSAKVQAVIPHVVLAPAAKPSMTLKRKRGALQIPDFNVDAPTTAKRTRRDFSTVVAPTRTVYARASKSKGVARMARIR
;
A
#
# COMPACT_ATOMS: atom_id res chain seq x y z
N MET A 1 -11.11 -18.29 -19.99
CA MET A 1 -10.44 -17.39 -20.97
C MET A 1 -9.58 -16.40 -20.18
N PHE A 2 -8.26 -16.45 -20.30
CA PHE A 2 -7.30 -15.67 -19.52
C PHE A 2 -7.18 -14.24 -20.07
N GLY A 3 -8.27 -13.48 -19.95
CA GLY A 3 -8.36 -12.10 -20.45
C GLY A 3 -7.29 -11.17 -19.85
N MET A 4 -7.25 -9.95 -20.38
CA MET A 4 -6.34 -8.91 -19.89
C MET A 4 -6.49 -8.70 -18.37
N PRO A 5 -5.38 -8.46 -17.64
CA PRO A 5 -5.45 -8.07 -16.25
C PRO A 5 -6.39 -6.88 -16.05
N LYS A 6 -7.17 -6.91 -14.98
CA LYS A 6 -8.07 -5.83 -14.59
C LYS A 6 -7.41 -5.03 -13.46
N GLU A 7 -7.46 -3.71 -13.54
CA GLU A 7 -7.13 -2.85 -12.41
C GLU A 7 -8.14 -3.03 -11.29
N TYR A 8 -7.62 -3.16 -10.08
CA TYR A 8 -8.39 -3.35 -8.88
C TYR A 8 -7.92 -2.36 -7.81
N LEU A 9 -8.85 -1.64 -7.19
CA LEU A 9 -8.55 -0.74 -6.09
C LEU A 9 -8.43 -1.53 -4.80
N LEU A 10 -7.31 -1.41 -4.10
CA LEU A 10 -7.13 -2.10 -2.82
C LEU A 10 -8.18 -1.63 -1.80
N HIS A 11 -8.45 -0.33 -1.78
CA HIS A 11 -9.44 0.28 -0.90
C HIS A 11 -10.19 1.41 -1.60
N THR A 12 -11.51 1.48 -1.44
CA THR A 12 -12.35 2.47 -2.14
C THR A 12 -12.81 3.62 -1.24
N GLU A 13 -13.09 3.34 0.02
CA GLU A 13 -13.69 4.28 0.96
C GLU A 13 -12.83 4.43 2.22
N PRO A 14 -12.78 5.61 2.85
CA PRO A 14 -12.03 5.84 4.08
C PRO A 14 -12.66 5.07 5.25
N THR A 15 -12.26 3.82 5.42
CA THR A 15 -12.63 3.03 6.59
C THR A 15 -11.82 3.46 7.81
N ARG A 16 -12.30 3.13 9.02
CA ARG A 16 -11.55 3.36 10.27
C ARG A 16 -10.12 2.79 10.21
N VAL A 17 -9.96 1.64 9.56
CA VAL A 17 -8.66 0.97 9.39
C VAL A 17 -7.73 1.77 8.50
N LEU A 18 -8.25 2.35 7.41
CA LEU A 18 -7.46 3.22 6.53
C LEU A 18 -7.07 4.54 7.19
N ILE A 19 -7.92 5.07 8.07
CA ILE A 19 -7.59 6.27 8.85
C ILE A 19 -6.44 5.98 9.82
N LEU A 20 -6.51 4.84 10.52
CA LEU A 20 -5.40 4.40 11.38
C LEU A 20 -4.12 4.17 10.59
N HIS A 21 -4.21 3.57 9.41
CA HIS A 21 -3.08 3.46 8.49
C HIS A 21 -2.53 4.84 8.11
N GLN A 22 -3.35 5.79 7.66
CA GLN A 22 -2.88 7.15 7.29
C GLN A 22 -2.09 7.80 8.42
N ILE A 23 -2.61 7.73 9.64
CA ILE A 23 -1.95 8.27 10.83
C ILE A 23 -0.60 7.57 11.06
N ALA A 24 -0.58 6.25 10.93
CA ALA A 24 0.58 5.39 11.18
C ALA A 24 1.66 5.48 10.11
N SER A 25 1.28 5.71 8.85
CA SER A 25 2.18 5.84 7.71
C SER A 25 2.69 7.27 7.51
N GLY A 26 2.28 8.23 8.36
CA GLY A 26 2.69 9.63 8.24
C GLY A 26 2.00 10.36 7.08
N ILE A 27 0.92 9.81 6.55
CA ILE A 27 0.12 10.41 5.48
C ILE A 27 -0.75 11.53 6.07
N ARG A 28 -0.88 12.64 5.33
CA ARG A 28 -1.67 13.79 5.78
C ARG A 28 -3.17 13.52 5.71
N HIS A 29 -3.92 14.25 6.51
CA HIS A 29 -5.37 14.26 6.45
C HIS A 29 -5.89 14.51 5.00
N GLY A 30 -6.86 13.70 4.59
CA GLY A 30 -7.47 13.72 3.25
C GLY A 30 -6.54 13.34 2.10
N GLU A 31 -5.25 13.07 2.34
CA GLU A 31 -4.30 12.72 1.28
C GLU A 31 -4.64 11.37 0.67
N PHE A 32 -5.05 10.38 1.47
CA PHE A 32 -5.53 9.11 0.93
C PHE A 32 -6.66 9.33 -0.08
N THR A 33 -7.67 10.12 0.28
CA THR A 33 -8.82 10.44 -0.60
C THR A 33 -8.38 11.10 -1.90
N ARG A 34 -7.42 12.03 -1.84
CA ARG A 34 -6.87 12.69 -3.04
C ARG A 34 -6.11 11.70 -3.94
N ARG A 35 -5.46 10.70 -3.32
CA ARG A 35 -4.61 9.71 -4.00
C ARG A 35 -5.33 8.38 -4.23
N THR A 36 -6.63 8.25 -3.96
CA THR A 36 -7.36 6.96 -4.05
C THR A 36 -7.22 6.28 -5.41
N HIS A 37 -7.14 7.05 -6.49
CA HIS A 37 -7.04 6.53 -7.86
C HIS A 37 -5.60 6.44 -8.39
N GLU A 38 -4.60 6.75 -7.57
CA GLU A 38 -3.19 6.63 -7.94
C GLU A 38 -2.72 5.16 -7.95
N PRO A 39 -1.60 4.84 -8.63
CA PRO A 39 -1.07 3.48 -8.75
C PRO A 39 -0.75 2.78 -7.42
N TRP A 40 -0.52 3.52 -6.34
CA TRP A 40 -0.25 2.97 -5.00
C TRP A 40 -1.43 2.26 -4.34
N ASN A 41 -2.66 2.61 -4.72
CA ASN A 41 -3.88 1.96 -4.24
C ASN A 41 -4.44 0.97 -5.28
N LYS A 42 -3.64 0.56 -6.27
CA LYS A 42 -4.08 -0.30 -7.37
C LYS A 42 -3.22 -1.55 -7.48
N VAL A 43 -3.87 -2.67 -7.83
CA VAL A 43 -3.23 -3.91 -8.25
C VAL A 43 -3.84 -4.41 -9.55
N HIS A 44 -3.02 -5.02 -10.40
CA HIS A 44 -3.49 -5.67 -11.64
C HIS A 44 -3.76 -7.14 -11.36
N LEU A 45 -5.02 -7.54 -11.40
CA LEU A 45 -5.45 -8.90 -11.13
C LEU A 45 -5.87 -9.61 -12.40
N GLN A 46 -5.56 -10.90 -12.50
CA GLN A 46 -6.18 -11.75 -13.51
C GLN A 46 -7.69 -11.82 -13.24
N ARG A 47 -8.51 -11.70 -14.28
CA ARG A 47 -9.97 -11.68 -14.16
C ARG A 47 -10.56 -12.90 -13.43
N SER A 48 -9.89 -14.05 -13.49
CA SER A 48 -10.30 -15.26 -12.75
C SER A 48 -10.14 -15.13 -11.24
N LEU A 49 -9.30 -14.21 -10.75
CA LEU A 49 -9.00 -14.01 -9.33
C LEU A 49 -9.77 -12.84 -8.73
N THR A 50 -10.39 -11.98 -9.54
CA THR A 50 -11.02 -10.75 -9.02
C THR A 50 -12.13 -11.05 -8.02
N PHE A 51 -12.97 -12.05 -8.30
CA PHE A 51 -14.06 -12.42 -7.38
C PHE A 51 -13.55 -12.90 -6.01
N SER A 52 -12.49 -13.70 -5.99
CA SER A 52 -11.89 -14.17 -4.73
C SER A 52 -11.13 -13.08 -4.00
N PHE A 53 -10.55 -12.11 -4.73
CA PHE A 53 -9.96 -10.92 -4.13
C PHE A 53 -11.04 -10.01 -3.52
N ASP A 54 -12.13 -9.76 -4.25
CA ASP A 54 -13.31 -8.98 -3.83
C ASP A 54 -13.94 -9.55 -2.54
N THR A 55 -14.07 -10.87 -2.48
CA THR A 55 -14.65 -11.58 -1.33
C THR A 55 -13.62 -11.89 -0.25
N GLN A 56 -12.40 -11.34 -0.35
CA GLN A 56 -11.32 -11.48 0.63
C GLN A 56 -10.97 -12.95 0.94
N GLN A 57 -11.12 -13.83 -0.05
CA GLN A 57 -10.73 -15.23 0.02
C GLN A 57 -9.27 -15.44 -0.39
N LEU A 58 -8.64 -14.43 -0.99
CA LEU A 58 -7.21 -14.39 -1.27
C LEU A 58 -6.68 -12.96 -1.12
N CYS A 59 -5.38 -12.82 -0.91
CA CYS A 59 -4.73 -11.53 -0.86
C CYS A 59 -3.23 -11.64 -1.21
N PHE A 60 -2.64 -10.51 -1.58
CA PHE A 60 -1.20 -10.39 -1.64
C PHE A 60 -0.68 -9.99 -0.26
N ARG A 61 0.16 -10.83 0.32
CA ARG A 61 0.81 -10.57 1.60
C ARG A 61 2.26 -10.16 1.33
N PRO A 62 2.70 -8.96 1.74
CA PRO A 62 4.10 -8.58 1.69
C PRO A 62 4.98 -9.57 2.48
N CYS A 63 6.23 -9.75 2.07
CA CYS A 63 7.15 -10.60 2.83
C CYS A 63 7.37 -10.09 4.27
N ASP A 64 7.80 -10.98 5.17
CA ASP A 64 7.88 -10.67 6.59
C ASP A 64 8.89 -9.55 6.91
N GLU A 65 9.91 -9.35 6.07
CA GLU A 65 10.86 -8.25 6.18
C GLU A 65 10.18 -6.90 5.89
N VAL A 66 9.30 -6.84 4.88
CA VAL A 66 8.52 -5.65 4.54
C VAL A 66 7.50 -5.37 5.64
N ILE A 67 6.86 -6.40 6.19
CA ILE A 67 5.94 -6.25 7.33
C ILE A 67 6.66 -5.68 8.55
N GLU A 68 7.86 -6.15 8.88
CA GLU A 68 8.63 -5.58 10.00
C GLU A 68 9.00 -4.12 9.76
N ALA A 69 9.43 -3.76 8.55
CA ALA A 69 9.73 -2.38 8.22
C ALA A 69 8.51 -1.45 8.35
N ILE A 70 7.31 -1.92 7.96
CA ILE A 70 6.06 -1.19 8.19
C ILE A 70 5.82 -1.01 9.70
N LEU A 71 6.00 -2.08 10.50
CA LEU A 71 5.80 -2.02 11.94
C LEU A 71 6.79 -1.06 12.61
N GLU A 72 8.06 -1.02 12.18
CA GLU A 72 9.06 -0.07 12.66
C GLU A 72 8.65 1.38 12.40
N VAL A 73 8.20 1.69 11.17
CA VAL A 73 7.68 3.02 10.82
C VAL A 73 6.47 3.39 11.68
N TYR A 74 5.52 2.46 11.84
CA TYR A 74 4.34 2.72 12.67
C TYR A 74 4.71 2.95 14.13
N ARG A 75 5.64 2.18 14.70
CA ARG A 75 6.12 2.37 16.08
C ARG A 75 6.81 3.72 16.24
N HIS A 76 7.66 4.10 15.28
CA HIS A 76 8.32 5.40 15.26
C HIS A 76 7.31 6.55 15.23
N ASN A 77 6.33 6.47 14.32
CA ASN A 77 5.30 7.49 14.15
C ASN A 77 4.34 7.57 15.36
N ALA A 78 4.10 6.45 16.04
CA ALA A 78 3.33 6.42 17.29
C ALA A 78 4.01 7.23 18.41
N ALA A 79 5.34 7.23 18.45
CA ALA A 79 6.13 7.93 19.46
C ALA A 79 6.34 9.43 19.15
N CYS A 80 6.12 9.83 17.90
CA CYS A 80 6.23 11.21 17.46
C CYS A 80 5.07 12.06 17.97
N ALA A 81 5.34 13.25 18.50
CA ALA A 81 4.31 14.15 19.01
C ALA A 81 3.61 14.97 17.90
N SER A 82 4.36 15.39 16.88
CA SER A 82 3.86 16.20 15.76
C SER A 82 3.83 15.39 14.46
N LEU A 83 3.12 15.89 13.45
CA LEU A 83 3.05 15.25 12.14
C LEU A 83 4.34 15.43 11.34
N GLU A 84 5.01 16.57 11.50
CA GLU A 84 6.24 16.94 10.80
C GLU A 84 7.44 16.10 11.23
N SER A 85 7.42 15.55 12.45
CA SER A 85 8.47 14.65 12.92
C SER A 85 8.23 13.19 12.50
N ARG A 86 7.11 12.87 11.85
CA ARG A 86 6.81 11.51 11.39
C ARG A 86 7.56 11.19 10.11
N VAL A 87 7.92 9.93 9.96
CA VAL A 87 8.50 9.39 8.72
C VAL A 87 7.37 8.90 7.84
N ARG A 88 7.36 9.31 6.58
CA ARG A 88 6.38 8.80 5.62
C ARG A 88 6.74 7.40 5.16
N LEU A 89 5.75 6.51 5.12
CA LEU A 89 5.93 5.12 4.70
C LEU A 89 6.45 5.03 3.26
N ASP A 90 5.93 5.89 2.36
CA ASP A 90 6.30 5.94 0.94
C ASP A 90 7.69 6.57 0.68
N GLU A 91 8.31 7.17 1.70
CA GLU A 91 9.68 7.70 1.64
C GLU A 91 10.73 6.70 2.14
N VAL A 92 10.32 5.60 2.78
CA VAL A 92 11.25 4.57 3.26
C VAL A 92 11.74 3.75 2.07
N PRO A 93 13.07 3.70 1.78
CA PRO A 93 13.58 3.07 0.56
C PRO A 93 13.15 1.61 0.38
N LEU A 94 13.08 0.84 1.46
CA LEU A 94 12.64 -0.57 1.42
C LEU A 94 11.15 -0.72 1.03
N LEU A 95 10.34 0.29 1.31
CA LEU A 95 8.88 0.28 1.12
C LEU A 95 8.43 1.05 -0.13
N CYS A 96 9.31 1.90 -0.67
CA CYS A 96 9.09 2.65 -1.92
C CYS A 96 9.38 1.80 -3.17
N LEU A 97 10.17 0.72 -3.03
CA LEU A 97 10.53 -0.17 -4.11
C LEU A 97 9.45 -1.20 -4.41
N SER A 98 9.62 -1.93 -5.52
CA SER A 98 8.73 -3.05 -5.85
C SER A 98 8.74 -4.10 -4.74
N VAL A 99 7.56 -4.45 -4.25
CA VAL A 99 7.37 -5.29 -3.07
C VAL A 99 7.15 -6.73 -3.50
N GLU A 100 7.93 -7.65 -2.93
CA GLU A 100 7.71 -9.08 -3.09
C GLU A 100 6.59 -9.54 -2.15
N CYS A 101 5.62 -10.27 -2.70
CA CYS A 101 4.44 -10.74 -2.00
C CYS A 101 4.22 -12.24 -2.22
N SER A 102 3.76 -12.94 -1.18
CA SER A 102 3.08 -14.23 -1.35
C SER A 102 1.61 -14.00 -1.69
N LEU A 103 1.01 -14.95 -2.41
CA LEU A 103 -0.44 -15.02 -2.55
C LEU A 103 -0.98 -15.92 -1.45
N GLU A 104 -1.62 -15.32 -0.44
CA GLU A 104 -2.31 -16.06 0.60
C GLU A 104 -3.72 -16.40 0.13
N VAL A 105 -4.14 -17.64 0.43
CA VAL A 105 -5.41 -18.19 -0.04
C VAL A 105 -6.12 -18.82 1.16
N ASP A 106 -7.39 -18.46 1.35
CA ASP A 106 -8.26 -19.15 2.28
C ASP A 106 -8.55 -20.57 1.75
N ARG A 107 -7.76 -21.51 2.26
CA ARG A 107 -7.79 -22.93 1.93
C ARG A 107 -9.14 -23.61 2.19
N LYS A 108 -10.00 -23.02 3.02
CA LYS A 108 -11.34 -23.58 3.30
C LYS A 108 -12.32 -23.21 2.21
N LEU A 109 -12.25 -21.98 1.72
CA LEU A 109 -13.17 -21.45 0.72
C LEU A 109 -12.71 -21.72 -0.71
N ILE A 110 -11.40 -21.81 -0.93
CA ILE A 110 -10.80 -22.03 -2.24
C ILE A 110 -10.04 -23.36 -2.23
N GLN A 111 -10.61 -24.34 -2.93
CA GLN A 111 -10.00 -25.65 -3.19
C GLN A 111 -9.88 -25.96 -4.68
N TYR A 112 -10.43 -25.08 -5.53
CA TYR A 112 -10.39 -25.25 -6.98
C TYR A 112 -9.05 -24.78 -7.58
N PRO A 113 -8.64 -25.30 -8.74
CA PRO A 113 -7.36 -24.93 -9.37
C PRO A 113 -7.18 -23.42 -9.56
N ILE A 114 -6.05 -22.87 -9.12
CA ILE A 114 -5.66 -21.47 -9.32
C ILE A 114 -4.71 -21.42 -10.52
N PHE A 115 -5.05 -20.59 -11.50
CA PHE A 115 -4.22 -20.42 -12.69
C PHE A 115 -3.51 -19.08 -12.64
N THR A 116 -2.19 -19.09 -12.71
CA THR A 116 -1.37 -17.87 -12.78
C THR A 116 -0.75 -17.75 -14.15
N LYS A 117 -0.73 -16.55 -14.73
CA LYS A 117 -0.03 -16.28 -16.00
C LYS A 117 1.25 -15.48 -15.74
N HIS A 118 2.39 -15.98 -16.22
CA HIS A 118 3.64 -15.25 -16.19
C HIS A 118 3.55 -14.00 -17.08
N PRO A 119 3.95 -12.81 -16.61
CA PRO A 119 3.77 -11.56 -17.36
C PRO A 119 4.54 -11.57 -18.69
N ASP A 120 5.80 -12.00 -18.69
CA ASP A 120 6.66 -11.93 -19.89
C ASP A 120 6.46 -13.12 -20.85
N SER A 121 6.58 -14.37 -20.37
CA SER A 121 6.43 -15.55 -21.22
C SER A 121 4.98 -15.87 -21.60
N GLY A 122 4.01 -15.30 -20.89
CA GLY A 122 2.60 -15.65 -21.03
C GLY A 122 2.25 -17.07 -20.60
N THR A 123 3.21 -17.85 -20.08
CA THR A 123 3.01 -19.22 -19.63
C THR A 123 1.98 -19.26 -18.51
N ILE A 124 1.02 -20.17 -18.63
CA ILE A 124 -0.03 -20.36 -17.63
C ILE A 124 0.34 -21.58 -16.78
N THR A 125 0.47 -21.37 -15.49
CA THR A 125 0.74 -22.42 -14.50
C THR A 125 -0.53 -22.70 -13.73
N ASN A 126 -0.87 -23.98 -13.61
CA ASN A 126 -1.96 -24.45 -12.79
C ASN A 126 -1.43 -24.86 -11.40
N HIS A 127 -2.00 -24.29 -10.35
CA HIS A 127 -1.71 -24.59 -8.95
C HIS A 127 -2.89 -25.32 -8.33
N LEU A 128 -2.62 -26.52 -7.82
CA LEU A 128 -3.61 -27.38 -7.18
C LEU A 128 -3.53 -27.28 -5.67
N TYR A 129 -4.66 -27.42 -4.99
CA TYR A 129 -4.73 -27.54 -3.54
C TYR A 129 -3.83 -28.70 -3.07
N PRO A 130 -3.03 -28.57 -1.98
CA PRO A 130 -3.00 -27.50 -0.97
C PRO A 130 -2.11 -26.28 -1.31
N TYR A 131 -1.91 -25.96 -2.59
CA TYR A 131 -1.20 -24.78 -3.10
C TYR A 131 0.21 -24.57 -2.54
N THR A 132 1.00 -25.63 -2.48
CA THR A 132 2.39 -25.59 -1.97
C THR A 132 3.39 -24.91 -2.90
N THR A 133 2.98 -24.56 -4.12
CA THR A 133 3.86 -24.08 -5.19
C THR A 133 3.42 -22.73 -5.77
N LEU A 134 2.62 -21.95 -5.05
CA LEU A 134 2.23 -20.62 -5.52
C LEU A 134 3.48 -19.74 -5.72
N PRO A 135 3.58 -19.03 -6.86
CA PRO A 135 4.71 -18.17 -7.10
C PRO A 135 4.64 -16.95 -6.18
N ARG A 136 5.80 -16.32 -6.00
CA ARG A 136 5.86 -14.99 -5.41
C ARG A 136 5.63 -13.95 -6.50
N PHE A 137 4.99 -12.84 -6.11
CA PHE A 137 4.61 -11.76 -7.00
C PHE A 137 5.36 -10.49 -6.62
N THR A 138 5.87 -9.77 -7.61
CA THR A 138 6.49 -8.47 -7.40
C THR A 138 5.50 -7.39 -7.81
N LEU A 139 4.97 -6.65 -6.84
CA LEU A 139 4.03 -5.56 -7.06
C LEU A 139 4.82 -4.24 -7.13
N ARG A 140 4.77 -3.57 -8.28
CA ARG A 140 5.66 -2.42 -8.56
C ARG A 140 5.19 -1.11 -7.93
N SER A 141 3.88 -0.90 -7.89
CA SER A 141 3.31 0.39 -7.52
C SER A 141 2.54 0.37 -6.21
N ALA A 142 1.98 -0.78 -5.81
CA ALA A 142 1.08 -0.88 -4.67
C ALA A 142 1.76 -0.58 -3.34
N ASP A 143 1.09 0.18 -2.49
CA ASP A 143 1.56 0.51 -1.15
C ASP A 143 1.60 -0.74 -0.27
N PRO A 144 2.76 -1.09 0.31
CA PRO A 144 2.88 -2.28 1.13
C PRO A 144 2.04 -2.20 2.41
N GLY A 145 1.81 -1.01 2.95
CA GLY A 145 0.91 -0.81 4.09
C GLY A 145 -0.54 -1.16 3.75
N LEU A 146 -1.06 -0.68 2.61
CA LEU A 146 -2.41 -1.00 2.13
C LEU A 146 -2.59 -2.50 1.85
N LEU A 147 -1.56 -3.15 1.30
CA LEU A 147 -1.53 -4.61 1.12
C LEU A 147 -1.55 -5.34 2.47
N SER A 148 -0.73 -4.89 3.43
CA SER A 148 -0.70 -5.46 4.79
C SER A 148 -2.05 -5.36 5.50
N ILE A 149 -2.84 -4.31 5.27
CA ILE A 149 -4.20 -4.20 5.82
C ILE A 149 -5.09 -5.34 5.31
N ILE A 150 -5.11 -5.57 4.01
CA ILE A 150 -5.92 -6.63 3.40
C ILE A 150 -5.42 -8.00 3.86
N ALA A 151 -4.10 -8.20 3.84
CA ALA A 151 -3.49 -9.43 4.30
C ALA A 151 -3.77 -9.72 5.78
N GLN A 152 -3.77 -8.70 6.63
CA GLN A 152 -4.16 -8.82 8.04
C GLN A 152 -5.62 -9.27 8.17
N HIS A 153 -6.52 -8.69 7.36
CA HIS A 153 -7.93 -9.06 7.38
C HIS A 153 -8.13 -10.53 6.97
N VAL A 154 -7.54 -10.95 5.85
CA VAL A 154 -7.62 -12.32 5.34
C VAL A 154 -6.96 -13.30 6.32
N SER A 155 -5.77 -12.98 6.85
CA SER A 155 -5.09 -13.81 7.87
C SER A 155 -6.01 -14.04 9.06
N ARG A 156 -6.67 -12.98 9.58
CA ARG A 156 -7.64 -13.11 10.67
C ARG A 156 -8.84 -14.02 10.30
N LEU A 157 -9.35 -13.97 9.08
CA LEU A 157 -10.43 -14.85 8.63
C LEU A 157 -9.97 -16.32 8.57
N ILE A 158 -8.76 -16.56 8.06
CA ILE A 158 -8.15 -17.90 8.00
C ILE A 158 -7.91 -18.43 9.42
N LEU A 159 -7.30 -17.64 10.30
CA LEU A 159 -6.90 -18.04 11.65
C LEU A 159 -8.10 -18.29 12.58
N LYS A 160 -9.23 -17.60 12.41
CA LYS A 160 -10.49 -17.89 13.14
C LYS A 160 -10.93 -19.34 13.02
N SER A 161 -10.44 -20.02 12.00
CA SER A 161 -10.82 -21.35 11.63
C SER A 161 -9.79 -22.42 12.09
N VAL A 162 -8.65 -21.98 12.66
CA VAL A 162 -7.54 -22.82 13.12
C VAL A 162 -7.62 -22.97 14.65
N PRO A 163 -7.38 -24.16 15.22
CA PRO A 163 -7.33 -24.34 16.68
C PRO A 163 -6.24 -23.46 17.33
N PRO A 164 -6.48 -22.85 18.51
CA PRO A 164 -5.53 -21.95 19.15
C PRO A 164 -4.14 -22.54 19.42
N ALA A 165 -4.06 -23.85 19.65
CA ALA A 165 -2.80 -24.55 19.94
C ALA A 165 -1.81 -24.58 18.76
N GLU A 166 -2.28 -24.33 17.54
CA GLU A 166 -1.47 -24.34 16.31
C GLU A 166 -1.13 -22.92 15.81
N LEU A 167 -1.59 -21.88 16.51
CA LEU A 167 -1.36 -20.50 16.12
C LEU A 167 0.07 -20.06 16.44
N ILE A 168 0.92 -20.04 15.42
CA ILE A 168 2.19 -19.32 15.49
C ILE A 168 1.87 -17.82 15.42
N PRO A 169 2.41 -16.98 16.31
CA PRO A 169 2.23 -15.52 16.25
C PRO A 169 2.68 -14.97 14.89
N ASP A 170 1.72 -14.45 14.13
CA ASP A 170 1.96 -13.85 12.82
C ASP A 170 2.37 -12.39 13.02
N ARG A 171 3.48 -11.94 12.40
CA ARG A 171 3.93 -10.54 12.47
C ARG A 171 2.82 -9.56 12.07
N ILE A 172 1.99 -9.93 11.10
CA ILE A 172 0.90 -9.08 10.63
C ILE A 172 -0.19 -8.85 11.69
N SER A 173 -0.29 -9.73 12.70
CA SER A 173 -1.25 -9.58 13.79
C SER A 173 -0.85 -8.49 14.78
N GLN A 174 0.39 -8.00 14.73
CA GLN A 174 0.84 -6.87 15.56
C GLN A 174 0.28 -5.52 15.08
N ILE A 175 -0.17 -5.42 13.82
CA ILE A 175 -0.66 -4.15 13.25
C ILE A 175 -1.88 -3.61 14.05
N PRO A 176 -2.95 -4.40 14.30
CA PRO A 176 -4.07 -3.95 15.12
C PRO A 176 -3.69 -3.61 16.57
N GLU A 177 -2.78 -4.38 17.17
CA GLU A 177 -2.31 -4.14 18.55
C GLU A 177 -1.60 -2.80 18.65
N LEU A 178 -0.76 -2.50 17.66
CA LEU A 178 -0.05 -1.24 17.57
C LEU A 178 -1.02 -0.06 17.39
N TRP A 179 -2.01 -0.17 16.50
CA TRP A 179 -3.05 0.86 16.35
C TRP A 179 -3.90 1.05 17.60
N ALA A 180 -4.02 0.03 18.45
CA ALA A 180 -4.70 0.13 19.73
C ALA A 180 -3.85 0.79 20.82
N SER A 181 -2.55 1.06 20.58
CA SER A 181 -1.66 1.68 21.56
C SER A 181 -2.07 3.12 21.93
N ALA A 182 -1.61 3.59 23.10
CA ALA A 182 -1.96 4.92 23.60
C ALA A 182 -1.49 6.06 22.68
N GLY A 183 -0.31 5.94 22.06
CA GLY A 183 0.22 6.93 21.12
C GLY A 183 -0.69 7.12 19.92
N PHE A 184 -1.16 6.01 19.32
CA PHE A 184 -2.09 6.09 18.20
C PHE A 184 -3.46 6.64 18.57
N ARG A 185 -3.99 6.31 19.75
CA ARG A 185 -5.26 6.87 20.22
C ARG A 185 -5.20 8.40 20.34
N GLN A 186 -4.09 8.95 20.82
CA GLN A 186 -3.89 10.40 20.90
C GLN A 186 -3.88 11.05 19.51
N HIS A 187 -3.15 10.46 18.56
CA HIS A 187 -3.09 10.96 17.18
C HIS A 187 -4.42 10.86 16.45
N THR A 188 -5.17 9.78 16.70
CA THR A 188 -6.50 9.57 16.13
C THR A 188 -7.46 10.65 16.58
N LYS A 189 -7.42 11.06 17.87
CA LYS A 189 -8.26 12.14 18.37
C LYS A 189 -8.02 13.45 17.60
N GLY A 190 -6.77 13.86 17.45
CA GLY A 190 -6.43 15.08 16.71
C GLY A 190 -6.83 15.02 15.23
N PHE A 191 -6.70 13.85 14.60
CA PHE A 191 -7.09 13.66 13.19
C PHE A 191 -8.61 13.84 12.98
N TRP A 192 -9.45 13.37 13.91
CA TRP A 192 -10.90 13.55 13.81
C TRP A 192 -11.34 14.98 14.13
N ASP A 193 -10.65 15.66 15.05
CA ASP A 193 -10.93 17.06 15.39
C ASP A 193 -10.65 17.99 14.17
N GLU A 194 -9.61 17.71 13.40
CA GLU A 194 -9.29 18.42 12.15
C GLU A 194 -10.37 18.19 11.07
N PHE A 195 -10.84 16.95 10.90
CA PHE A 195 -11.93 16.62 9.96
C PHE A 195 -13.24 17.37 10.29
N ALA A 196 -13.56 17.52 11.58
CA ALA A 196 -14.73 18.28 12.01
C ALA A 196 -14.61 19.77 11.68
N THR A 197 -13.40 20.33 11.73
CA THR A 197 -13.14 21.76 11.47
C THR A 197 -13.31 22.10 9.99
N ASP A 198 -12.77 21.27 9.09
CA ASP A 198 -12.85 21.46 7.63
C ASP A 198 -14.31 21.48 7.12
N LEU A 199 -15.18 20.65 7.70
CA LEU A 199 -16.60 20.60 7.34
C LEU A 199 -17.35 21.90 7.68
N HIS A 200 -16.90 22.63 8.70
CA HIS A 200 -17.54 23.88 9.11
C HIS A 200 -17.08 25.09 8.28
N THR A 201 -15.84 25.12 7.78
CA THR A 201 -15.33 26.28 7.03
C THR A 201 -15.84 26.34 5.58
N SER A 202 -16.18 25.19 4.98
CA SER A 202 -16.70 25.13 3.61
C SER A 202 -18.17 25.58 3.45
N ARG A 203 -18.86 25.92 4.54
CA ARG A 203 -20.29 26.32 4.53
C ARG A 203 -20.54 27.82 4.49
N HIS A 204 -19.53 28.64 4.24
CA HIS A 204 -19.84 30.02 3.87
C HIS A 204 -20.54 30.01 2.51
N PRO A 205 -21.83 30.41 2.44
CA PRO A 205 -22.50 30.56 1.16
C PRO A 205 -21.65 31.54 0.33
N PRO A 206 -21.49 31.30 -0.99
CA PRO A 206 -20.86 32.29 -1.85
C PRO A 206 -21.63 33.58 -1.62
N ASN A 207 -20.95 34.55 -1.01
CA ASN A 207 -21.52 35.86 -0.78
C ASN A 207 -21.69 36.47 -2.16
N ASN A 208 -22.86 36.23 -2.76
CA ASN A 208 -23.37 36.91 -3.93
C ASN A 208 -23.60 38.37 -3.53
N GLN A 209 -22.52 39.12 -3.30
CA GLN A 209 -22.58 40.56 -3.45
C GLN A 209 -22.42 40.83 -4.95
N PRO A 210 -23.48 41.26 -5.65
CA PRO A 210 -23.32 41.82 -6.98
C PRO A 210 -22.47 43.09 -6.82
N ARG A 211 -21.19 43.01 -7.20
CA ARG A 211 -20.44 44.19 -7.56
C ARG A 211 -21.08 44.76 -8.81
N THR A 212 -21.94 45.74 -8.60
CA THR A 212 -22.49 46.63 -9.62
C THR A 212 -21.33 47.37 -10.29
N SER A 213 -20.78 46.81 -11.36
CA SER A 213 -19.99 47.57 -12.32
C SER A 213 -20.93 48.49 -13.08
N GLY A 214 -21.07 49.71 -12.54
CA GLY A 214 -21.70 50.81 -13.23
C GLY A 214 -20.96 51.17 -14.53
N LYS A 215 -21.78 51.64 -15.48
CA LYS A 215 -21.48 52.36 -16.73
C LYS A 215 -21.09 51.55 -18.00
N ARG A 216 -22.18 51.31 -18.75
CA ARG A 216 -22.36 51.27 -20.21
C ARG A 216 -21.31 52.04 -21.04
N LYS A 217 -20.94 51.46 -22.19
CA LYS A 217 -21.12 52.11 -23.51
C LYS A 217 -21.47 51.05 -24.58
N ARG A 218 -22.66 51.21 -25.14
CA ARG A 218 -23.23 50.51 -26.31
C ARG A 218 -22.71 51.18 -27.59
N THR A 219 -22.49 50.40 -28.64
CA THR A 219 -22.52 50.80 -30.06
C THR A 219 -22.64 49.48 -30.83
N ASP A 220 -23.87 49.06 -31.14
CA ASP A 220 -24.55 49.20 -32.45
C ASP A 220 -23.84 48.36 -33.52
N ASP A 221 -24.40 47.19 -33.83
CA ASP A 221 -25.30 46.95 -34.97
C ASP A 221 -24.50 46.44 -36.18
N THR A 222 -24.59 45.15 -36.45
CA THR A 222 -24.74 44.67 -37.83
C THR A 222 -25.43 43.30 -37.81
N THR A 223 -26.66 43.35 -38.28
CA THR A 223 -27.54 42.26 -38.69
C THR A 223 -26.89 41.37 -39.76
N LEU A 224 -27.15 40.06 -39.72
CA LEU A 224 -27.78 39.33 -40.84
C LEU A 224 -28.08 37.86 -40.45
N PRO A 225 -29.14 37.25 -41.02
CA PRO A 225 -29.64 35.92 -40.68
C PRO A 225 -29.29 34.86 -41.73
N LYS A 226 -29.30 33.56 -41.37
CA LYS A 226 -30.20 32.51 -41.93
C LYS A 226 -29.75 31.06 -41.66
N PRO A 227 -30.67 30.07 -41.84
CA PRO A 227 -30.65 28.75 -41.20
C PRO A 227 -30.40 27.58 -42.19
N ALA A 228 -30.20 26.37 -41.66
CA ALA A 228 -30.50 25.07 -42.32
C ALA A 228 -30.36 23.95 -41.25
N LYS A 229 -31.39 23.20 -40.81
CA LYS A 229 -32.22 22.17 -41.48
C LYS A 229 -31.44 21.10 -42.26
N ARG A 230 -31.15 19.95 -41.62
CA ARG A 230 -31.10 18.56 -42.19
C ARG A 230 -31.45 17.60 -41.03
N ALA A 231 -32.59 16.89 -41.05
CA ALA A 231 -32.90 15.62 -41.72
C ALA A 231 -32.07 14.44 -41.15
N ARG A 232 -32.68 13.58 -40.32
CA ARG A 232 -33.41 12.32 -40.62
C ARG A 232 -32.51 11.07 -40.55
N GLY A 233 -32.85 10.20 -39.59
CA GLY A 233 -33.06 8.75 -39.79
C GLY A 233 -31.84 7.85 -39.97
N CYS A 234 -31.59 6.99 -38.98
CA CYS A 234 -31.24 5.59 -39.27
C CYS A 234 -31.62 4.72 -38.06
N THR A 235 -32.76 4.04 -38.20
CA THR A 235 -33.22 2.97 -37.30
C THR A 235 -32.62 1.68 -37.83
N THR A 236 -31.75 1.05 -37.05
CA THR A 236 -31.21 -0.28 -37.38
C THR A 236 -32.07 -1.35 -36.70
N PRO A 237 -32.58 -2.37 -37.41
CA PRO A 237 -33.28 -3.47 -36.80
C PRO A 237 -32.29 -4.48 -36.18
N GLU A 238 -32.53 -4.86 -34.93
CA GLU A 238 -31.86 -6.01 -34.31
C GLU A 238 -32.41 -7.32 -34.91
N PRO A 239 -31.54 -8.27 -35.30
CA PRO A 239 -31.95 -9.62 -35.60
C PRO A 239 -32.12 -10.43 -34.32
N THR A 240 -33.36 -10.83 -34.06
CA THR A 240 -33.76 -11.85 -33.10
C THR A 240 -33.09 -13.18 -33.44
N CYS A 241 -32.12 -13.62 -32.62
CA CYS A 241 -31.64 -15.00 -32.66
C CYS A 241 -32.31 -15.81 -31.56
N ASP A 242 -33.28 -16.63 -31.97
CA ASP A 242 -33.85 -17.74 -31.20
C ASP A 242 -32.75 -18.68 -30.71
N ARG A 243 -32.48 -18.65 -29.40
CA ARG A 243 -31.58 -19.61 -28.76
C ARG A 243 -32.39 -20.76 -28.17
N ARG A 244 -32.61 -21.78 -29.02
CA ARG A 244 -33.04 -23.14 -28.66
C ARG A 244 -32.32 -23.64 -27.41
N ARG A 245 -33.08 -23.93 -26.35
CA ARG A 245 -32.61 -24.64 -25.16
C ARG A 245 -32.54 -26.14 -25.45
N HIS A 246 -31.39 -26.65 -25.86
CA HIS A 246 -31.09 -28.07 -25.75
C HIS A 246 -30.49 -28.36 -24.38
N ARG A 247 -31.32 -28.99 -23.54
CA ARG A 247 -30.98 -29.56 -22.24
C ARG A 247 -30.22 -30.87 -22.51
N VAL A 248 -28.90 -30.83 -22.57
CA VAL A 248 -28.06 -32.04 -22.62
C VAL A 248 -27.66 -32.40 -21.19
N ARG A 249 -28.25 -33.51 -20.72
CA ARG A 249 -27.98 -34.16 -19.45
C ARG A 249 -26.68 -34.97 -19.63
N ALA A 250 -25.60 -34.58 -18.96
CA ALA A 250 -24.36 -35.35 -18.95
C ALA A 250 -24.38 -36.37 -17.78
N PRO A 251 -23.90 -37.60 -17.99
CA PRO A 251 -23.86 -38.63 -16.95
C PRO A 251 -22.65 -38.44 -16.03
N ALA A 252 -22.88 -38.74 -14.76
CA ALA A 252 -21.84 -38.82 -13.73
C ALA A 252 -20.82 -39.91 -14.09
N ARG A 253 -19.55 -39.55 -14.17
CA ARG A 253 -18.43 -40.49 -14.11
C ARG A 253 -17.75 -40.34 -12.75
N GLN A 254 -17.88 -41.37 -11.93
CA GLN A 254 -17.00 -41.62 -10.79
C GLN A 254 -15.58 -41.83 -11.32
N LEU A 255 -14.62 -41.14 -10.72
CA LEU A 255 -13.20 -41.37 -10.95
C LEU A 255 -12.64 -42.01 -9.68
N GLU A 256 -12.30 -43.29 -9.76
CA GLU A 256 -11.44 -43.96 -8.79
C GLU A 256 -10.04 -43.37 -8.90
N TYR A 257 -9.49 -42.91 -7.78
CA TYR A 257 -8.13 -42.40 -7.69
C TYR A 257 -7.28 -43.45 -6.97
N SER A 258 -6.45 -44.13 -7.73
CA SER A 258 -5.43 -45.07 -7.26
C SER A 258 -4.06 -44.58 -7.71
N GLY A 259 -3.08 -44.64 -6.80
CA GLY A 259 -1.69 -44.90 -7.15
C GLY A 259 -0.71 -43.72 -7.10
N ASP A 260 0.12 -43.78 -6.06
CA ASP A 260 1.57 -43.52 -6.05
C ASP A 260 2.14 -42.14 -6.44
N ARG A 261 2.78 -41.51 -5.45
CA ARG A 261 3.76 -40.46 -5.67
C ARG A 261 5.11 -40.82 -5.05
N THR A 262 6.04 -41.16 -5.94
CA THR A 262 7.47 -41.19 -5.72
C THR A 262 8.01 -39.78 -5.43
N ARG A 263 8.85 -39.72 -4.39
CA ARG A 263 9.54 -38.55 -3.85
C ARG A 263 10.76 -38.26 -4.73
N THR A 264 10.89 -37.05 -5.27
CA THR A 264 12.18 -36.53 -5.76
C THR A 264 12.49 -35.21 -5.05
N ALA A 265 13.60 -35.22 -4.31
CA ALA A 265 14.15 -34.06 -3.63
C ALA A 265 14.84 -33.16 -4.65
N ARG A 266 14.48 -31.87 -4.68
CA ARG A 266 15.18 -30.86 -5.47
C ARG A 266 15.72 -29.79 -4.53
N GLN A 267 17.04 -29.75 -4.41
CA GLN A 267 17.78 -28.72 -3.69
C GLN A 267 17.70 -27.42 -4.48
N SER A 268 17.18 -26.36 -3.85
CA SER A 268 17.16 -25.00 -4.39
C SER A 268 18.37 -24.22 -3.87
N ALA A 269 19.13 -23.62 -4.78
CA ALA A 269 20.29 -22.81 -4.46
C ALA A 269 19.87 -21.49 -3.77
N LYS A 270 20.36 -21.25 -2.55
CA LYS A 270 20.19 -19.99 -1.83
C LYS A 270 21.07 -18.91 -2.46
N VAL A 271 20.46 -17.94 -3.12
CA VAL A 271 21.11 -16.66 -3.44
C VAL A 271 20.92 -15.76 -2.22
N GLN A 272 22.01 -15.41 -1.53
CA GLN A 272 22.00 -14.39 -0.47
C GLN A 272 21.92 -13.01 -1.11
N ALA A 273 20.74 -12.39 -1.07
CA ALA A 273 20.61 -10.96 -1.35
C ALA A 273 21.10 -10.18 -0.12
N VAL A 274 21.98 -9.19 -0.34
CA VAL A 274 22.40 -8.24 0.69
C VAL A 274 21.24 -7.25 0.89
N ILE A 275 20.60 -7.29 2.05
CA ILE A 275 19.42 -6.47 2.37
C ILE A 275 19.86 -5.21 3.10
N PRO A 276 19.44 -4.00 2.66
CA PRO A 276 19.70 -2.77 3.40
C PRO A 276 18.86 -2.72 4.69
N HIS A 277 19.51 -2.58 5.85
CA HIS A 277 18.82 -2.33 7.10
C HIS A 277 18.16 -0.94 7.08
N VAL A 278 16.89 -0.87 7.50
CA VAL A 278 16.18 0.40 7.67
C VAL A 278 16.71 1.07 8.95
N VAL A 279 17.52 2.11 8.79
CA VAL A 279 18.01 2.91 9.93
C VAL A 279 17.10 4.11 10.09
N LEU A 280 16.12 4.02 11.00
CA LEU A 280 15.30 5.17 11.39
C LEU A 280 16.07 6.01 12.43
N ALA A 281 16.10 7.33 12.25
CA ALA A 281 16.65 8.23 13.25
C ALA A 281 15.84 8.10 14.56
N PRO A 282 16.48 8.16 15.74
CA PRO A 282 15.76 8.08 17.00
C PRO A 282 14.78 9.25 17.11
N ALA A 283 13.52 8.95 17.46
CA ALA A 283 12.51 9.98 17.69
C ALA A 283 13.02 10.94 18.77
N ALA A 284 13.06 12.23 18.45
CA ALA A 284 13.52 13.25 19.40
C ALA A 284 12.62 13.22 20.63
N LYS A 285 13.19 12.87 21.80
CA LYS A 285 12.44 12.86 23.06
C LYS A 285 11.93 14.28 23.32
N PRO A 286 10.62 14.49 23.56
CA PRO A 286 10.13 15.81 23.92
C PRO A 286 10.78 16.23 25.24
N SER A 287 11.62 17.28 25.18
CA SER A 287 12.21 17.90 26.37
C SER A 287 11.09 18.62 27.12
N MET A 288 10.42 17.91 28.03
CA MET A 288 9.45 18.48 28.96
C MET A 288 10.21 19.27 30.01
N THR A 289 10.61 20.51 29.71
CA THR A 289 10.99 21.48 30.74
C THR A 289 9.73 21.88 31.51
N LEU A 290 9.47 21.18 32.61
CA LEU A 290 8.49 21.56 33.62
C LEU A 290 8.85 22.96 34.16
N LYS A 291 8.14 23.99 33.67
CA LYS A 291 8.13 25.32 34.30
C LYS A 291 7.49 25.19 35.68
N ARG A 292 8.34 25.05 36.70
CA ARG A 292 7.98 25.18 38.12
C ARG A 292 7.42 26.60 38.34
N LYS A 293 6.12 26.69 38.56
CA LYS A 293 5.42 27.93 38.97
C LYS A 293 5.83 28.23 40.42
N ARG A 294 6.82 29.11 40.61
CA ARG A 294 7.26 29.59 41.93
C ARG A 294 6.28 30.67 42.39
N GLY A 295 5.85 30.55 43.65
CA GLY A 295 4.87 31.43 44.28
C GLY A 295 5.29 32.90 44.32
N ALA A 296 4.29 33.76 44.26
CA ALA A 296 4.40 35.18 44.51
C ALA A 296 4.77 35.43 45.96
N LEU A 297 5.80 36.24 46.20
CA LEU A 297 5.92 37.15 47.35
C LEU A 297 6.99 38.20 47.01
N GLN A 298 6.50 39.45 46.89
CA GLN A 298 7.08 40.76 47.25
C GLN A 298 8.52 41.14 46.83
N ILE A 299 8.57 42.29 46.15
CA ILE A 299 9.68 43.22 45.85
C ILE A 299 10.18 43.82 47.18
N PRO A 300 11.50 44.09 47.35
CA PRO A 300 12.04 45.42 47.02
C PRO A 300 13.33 45.41 46.21
N ASP A 301 13.48 46.52 45.48
CA ASP A 301 14.57 46.93 44.61
C ASP A 301 15.98 46.77 45.21
N PHE A 302 16.94 46.37 44.37
CA PHE A 302 18.27 47.00 44.34
C PHE A 302 18.91 46.81 42.97
N ASN A 303 19.46 47.91 42.46
CA ASN A 303 20.01 48.13 41.14
C ASN A 303 21.54 48.20 41.30
N VAL A 304 22.33 47.30 40.70
CA VAL A 304 23.77 47.50 40.44
C VAL A 304 24.21 46.69 39.21
N ASP A 305 24.89 47.39 38.31
CA ASP A 305 25.52 46.95 37.07
C ASP A 305 26.59 45.86 37.21
N ALA A 306 26.69 44.97 36.20
CA ALA A 306 27.96 44.57 35.58
C ALA A 306 27.75 43.52 34.44
N PRO A 307 28.48 43.62 33.31
CA PRO A 307 28.41 42.67 32.22
C PRO A 307 29.47 41.56 32.36
N THR A 308 29.09 40.30 32.14
CA THR A 308 30.07 39.24 31.89
C THR A 308 29.78 38.54 30.57
N THR A 309 30.66 38.82 29.61
CA THR A 309 30.79 38.16 28.32
C THR A 309 31.26 36.72 28.51
N ALA A 310 30.37 35.75 28.33
CA ALA A 310 30.74 34.33 28.25
C ALA A 310 31.04 33.93 26.80
N LYS A 311 32.32 33.65 26.53
CA LYS A 311 32.86 33.11 25.28
C LYS A 311 32.21 31.75 24.98
N ARG A 312 31.52 31.64 23.84
CA ARG A 312 31.13 30.35 23.25
C ARG A 312 32.38 29.61 22.77
N THR A 313 32.62 28.42 23.33
CA THR A 313 33.60 27.47 22.81
C THR A 313 33.07 26.85 21.51
N ARG A 314 33.83 27.08 20.44
CA ARG A 314 33.67 26.48 19.12
C ARG A 314 34.01 24.99 19.25
N ARG A 315 33.04 24.11 19.00
CA ARG A 315 33.31 22.68 18.81
C ARG A 315 33.76 22.46 17.38
N ASP A 316 35.00 22.02 17.24
CA ASP A 316 35.57 21.57 15.98
C ASP A 316 34.92 20.24 15.56
N PHE A 317 34.44 20.20 14.32
CA PHE A 317 33.98 18.97 13.69
C PHE A 317 35.22 18.17 13.26
N SER A 318 35.47 17.07 13.97
CA SER A 318 36.46 16.08 13.59
C SER A 318 36.07 15.41 12.28
N THR A 319 36.97 15.52 11.30
CA THR A 319 37.03 14.76 10.05
C THR A 319 37.05 13.26 10.32
N VAL A 320 35.98 12.55 9.93
CA VAL A 320 35.98 11.08 9.86
C VAL A 320 35.86 10.65 8.40
N VAL A 321 37.04 10.38 7.84
CA VAL A 321 37.43 9.26 6.96
C VAL A 321 36.34 8.70 6.03
N ALA A 322 36.49 9.02 4.75
CA ALA A 322 35.81 8.35 3.65
C ALA A 322 36.28 6.89 3.54
N PRO A 323 35.38 5.89 3.44
CA PRO A 323 35.78 4.51 3.21
C PRO A 323 36.23 4.30 1.76
N THR A 324 37.40 3.66 1.67
CA THR A 324 38.15 3.27 0.48
C THR A 324 37.30 2.49 -0.53
N ARG A 325 37.36 2.93 -1.80
CA ARG A 325 36.82 2.22 -2.97
C ARG A 325 37.35 0.78 -3.01
N THR A 326 36.45 -0.20 -2.94
CA THR A 326 36.75 -1.58 -3.31
C THR A 326 36.73 -1.72 -4.84
N VAL A 327 37.86 -2.17 -5.38
CA VAL A 327 38.06 -2.51 -6.79
C VAL A 327 37.54 -3.93 -7.01
N TYR A 328 36.57 -4.10 -7.91
CA TYR A 328 36.12 -5.43 -8.33
C TYR A 328 37.13 -6.06 -9.29
N ALA A 329 37.68 -7.22 -8.90
CA ALA A 329 38.43 -8.09 -9.78
C ALA A 329 37.49 -8.69 -10.85
N ARG A 330 37.82 -8.47 -12.13
CA ARG A 330 37.19 -9.15 -13.26
C ARG A 330 37.63 -10.61 -13.28
N ALA A 331 36.73 -11.54 -12.99
CA ALA A 331 36.95 -12.95 -13.31
C ALA A 331 36.60 -13.19 -14.78
N SER A 332 37.63 -13.58 -15.53
CA SER A 332 37.61 -13.94 -16.94
C SER A 332 37.11 -15.36 -17.19
N LYS A 333 36.35 -15.52 -18.29
CA LYS A 333 36.35 -16.63 -19.27
C LYS A 333 36.57 -18.07 -18.76
N SER A 334 35.56 -18.91 -18.99
CA SER A 334 35.78 -20.29 -19.48
C SER A 334 34.57 -20.72 -20.32
N LYS A 335 34.75 -20.79 -21.64
CA LYS A 335 34.90 -22.02 -22.44
C LYS A 335 33.58 -22.77 -22.62
N GLY A 336 33.04 -22.65 -23.83
CA GLY A 336 31.94 -23.46 -24.33
C GLY A 336 32.31 -24.92 -24.43
N VAL A 337 31.29 -25.77 -24.29
CA VAL A 337 31.30 -27.15 -24.76
C VAL A 337 30.03 -27.33 -25.57
N ALA A 338 30.19 -27.30 -26.88
CA ALA A 338 29.24 -27.92 -27.80
C ALA A 338 29.42 -29.43 -27.70
N ARG A 339 28.33 -30.18 -27.55
CA ARG A 339 28.33 -31.59 -27.91
C ARG A 339 27.01 -31.96 -28.55
N MET A 340 27.09 -32.12 -29.87
CA MET A 340 26.15 -32.87 -30.68
C MET A 340 26.13 -34.33 -30.22
N ALA A 341 24.95 -34.93 -30.21
CA ALA A 341 24.77 -36.34 -30.53
C ALA A 341 23.37 -36.52 -31.14
N ARG A 342 23.35 -36.62 -32.47
CA ARG A 342 22.39 -37.42 -33.22
C ARG A 342 22.69 -38.91 -32.98
N ILE A 343 21.72 -39.77 -33.32
CA ILE A 343 21.68 -41.24 -33.49
C ILE A 343 20.51 -41.75 -32.61
N ARG A 344 19.51 -42.49 -33.09
CA ARG A 344 19.11 -42.96 -34.42
C ARG A 344 17.61 -43.17 -34.37
#